data_AF-A0A965U510-F1
#
_entry.id   AF-A0A965U510-F1
#
_cell.length_a   1.000
_cell.length_b   1.000
_cell.length_c   1.000
_cell.angle_alpha   90.00
_cell.angle_beta   90.00
_cell.angle_gamma   90.00
#
_symmetry.space_group_name_H-M   'P 1'
#
loop_
_entity.id
_entity.type
_entity.pdbx_description
1 polymer ?
#
loop_
_entity_poly.entity_id
_entity_poly.type
_entity_poly.pdbx_seq_one_letter_code
_entity_poly.pdbx_strand_id
1 'polypeptide(L)'
;DIVQTSAGKPFVRMSEPVLEASEELRTFLFERVYHDQWRAREEKKCDYILRSLFEYYLENPASMPAEYVTIAYQEGSERAVCDFLACMTDRYAIDQFTENFVPSSFPTRS
;
A
#
# COMPACT_ATOMS: atom_id res chain seq x y z
N ASP A 1 -26.67 -0.56 18.55
CA ASP A 1 -25.63 -0.49 19.59
C ASP A 1 -24.78 0.77 19.43
N ILE A 2 -23.73 0.77 18.61
CA ILE A 2 -22.77 1.89 18.41
C ILE A 2 -23.43 3.27 18.22
N VAL A 3 -24.42 3.39 17.32
CA VAL A 3 -25.12 4.66 17.07
C VAL A 3 -25.89 5.15 18.31
N GLN A 4 -26.47 4.23 19.09
CA GLN A 4 -27.19 4.58 20.32
C GLN A 4 -26.23 4.93 21.47
N THR A 5 -25.12 4.20 21.65
CA THR A 5 -24.14 4.47 22.71
C THR A 5 -23.31 5.73 22.46
N SER A 6 -23.22 6.16 21.20
CA SER A 6 -22.44 7.33 20.75
C SER A 6 -23.29 8.56 20.46
N ALA A 7 -24.62 8.47 20.51
CA ALA A 7 -25.51 9.60 20.26
C ALA A 7 -25.25 10.75 21.25
N GLY A 8 -25.01 11.95 20.72
CA GLY A 8 -24.77 13.15 21.52
C GLY A 8 -23.40 13.22 22.22
N LYS A 9 -22.46 12.31 21.89
CA LYS A 9 -21.10 12.29 22.43
C LYS A 9 -20.07 12.54 21.33
N PRO A 10 -18.92 13.16 21.63
CA PRO A 10 -17.87 13.42 20.64
C PRO A 10 -17.02 12.17 20.32
N PHE A 11 -17.40 10.99 20.79
CA PHE A 11 -16.65 9.75 20.62
C PHE A 11 -17.56 8.57 20.27
N VAL A 12 -17.06 7.69 19.41
CA VAL A 12 -17.73 6.45 19.00
C VAL A 12 -17.44 5.37 20.05
N ARG A 13 -18.48 4.74 20.60
CA ARG A 13 -18.38 3.71 21.63
C ARG A 13 -19.35 2.55 21.36
N MET A 14 -18.84 1.33 21.44
CA MET A 14 -19.62 0.09 21.53
C MET A 14 -20.10 -0.12 22.96
N SER A 15 -21.24 -0.78 23.16
CA SER A 15 -21.58 -1.30 24.49
C SER A 15 -20.57 -2.37 24.92
N GLU A 16 -20.44 -2.58 26.23
CA GLU A 16 -19.46 -3.52 26.80
C GLU A 16 -19.54 -4.93 26.17
N PRO A 17 -20.72 -5.55 26.00
CA PRO A 17 -20.81 -6.89 25.40
C PRO A 17 -20.39 -6.93 23.92
N VAL A 18 -20.62 -5.84 23.18
CA VAL A 18 -20.24 -5.74 21.76
C VAL A 18 -18.74 -5.49 21.62
N LEU A 19 -18.16 -4.74 22.55
CA LEU A 19 -16.71 -4.51 22.62
C LEU A 19 -15.97 -5.82 22.92
N GLU A 20 -16.40 -6.58 23.94
CA GLU A 20 -15.81 -7.88 24.28
C GLU A 20 -15.85 -8.85 23.10
N ALA A 21 -17.01 -9.02 22.46
CA ALA A 21 -17.13 -9.89 21.29
C ALA A 21 -16.27 -9.43 20.10
N SER A 22 -16.09 -8.11 19.92
CA SER A 22 -15.24 -7.56 18.87
C SER A 22 -13.76 -7.81 19.15
N GLU A 23 -13.33 -7.69 20.41
CA GLU A 23 -11.96 -7.99 20.83
C GLU A 23 -11.64 -9.49 20.75
N GLU A 24 -12.58 -10.38 21.07
CA GLU A 24 -12.43 -11.82 20.86
C GLU A 24 -12.27 -12.16 19.37
N LEU A 25 -13.11 -11.59 18.50
CA LEU A 25 -12.99 -11.77 17.06
C LEU A 25 -11.66 -11.22 16.53
N ARG A 26 -11.24 -10.04 16.99
CA ARG A 26 -9.95 -9.43 16.63
C ARG A 26 -8.81 -10.34 17.02
N THR A 27 -8.81 -10.87 18.24
CA THR A 27 -7.79 -11.80 18.75
C THR A 27 -7.73 -13.07 17.90
N PHE A 28 -8.87 -13.69 17.63
CA PHE A 28 -8.96 -14.86 16.76
C PHE A 28 -8.40 -14.60 15.36
N LEU A 29 -8.77 -13.47 14.74
CA LEU A 29 -8.25 -13.09 13.43
C LEU A 29 -6.73 -12.89 13.48
N PHE A 30 -6.20 -12.20 14.49
CA PHE A 30 -4.76 -12.01 14.62
C PHE A 30 -4.01 -13.34 14.69
N GLU A 31 -4.45 -14.24 15.57
CA GLU A 31 -3.83 -15.56 15.76
C GLU A 31 -3.89 -16.45 14.52
N ARG A 32 -4.99 -16.39 13.76
CA ARG A 32 -5.28 -17.35 12.68
C ARG A 32 -5.07 -16.83 11.26
N VAL A 33 -5.03 -15.52 11.07
CA VAL A 33 -5.01 -14.88 9.74
C VAL A 33 -3.82 -13.94 9.58
N TYR A 34 -3.45 -13.20 10.64
CA TYR A 34 -2.41 -12.16 10.51
C TYR A 34 -0.98 -12.64 10.82
N HIS A 35 -0.79 -13.78 11.52
CA HIS A 35 0.53 -14.26 11.96
C HIS A 35 1.21 -15.32 11.07
N ASP A 36 0.68 -15.61 9.88
CA ASP A 36 1.23 -16.67 9.04
C ASP A 36 2.54 -16.30 8.33
N GLN A 37 3.47 -17.26 8.24
CA GLN A 37 4.78 -17.10 7.61
C GLN A 37 4.73 -16.69 6.13
N TRP A 38 3.63 -16.99 5.41
CA TRP A 38 3.48 -16.56 4.02
C TRP A 38 3.35 -15.05 3.90
N ARG A 39 2.76 -14.38 4.90
CA ARG A 39 2.57 -12.94 4.94
C ARG A 39 3.90 -12.19 5.04
N ALA A 40 4.80 -12.65 5.92
CA ALA A 40 6.13 -12.06 6.06
C ALA A 40 6.97 -12.20 4.78
N ARG A 41 6.73 -13.23 3.95
CA ARG A 41 7.38 -13.35 2.64
C ARG A 41 6.78 -12.38 1.64
N GLU A 42 5.47 -12.19 1.66
CA GLU A 42 4.78 -11.27 0.78
C GLU A 42 5.12 -9.81 1.10
N GLU A 43 5.14 -9.43 2.38
CA GLU A 43 5.59 -8.12 2.85
C GLU A 43 7.01 -7.79 2.35
N LYS A 44 7.95 -8.75 2.43
CA LYS A 44 9.30 -8.55 1.88
C LYS A 44 9.32 -8.31 0.37
N LYS A 45 8.40 -8.91 -0.39
CA LYS A 45 8.29 -8.65 -1.84
C LYS A 45 7.72 -7.26 -2.09
N CYS A 46 6.69 -6.87 -1.35
CA CYS A 46 6.09 -5.54 -1.45
C CYS A 46 7.12 -4.45 -1.12
N ASP A 47 7.88 -4.62 -0.02
CA ASP A 47 8.96 -3.71 0.36
C ASP A 47 10.01 -3.58 -0.74
N TYR A 48 10.38 -4.70 -1.37
CA TYR A 48 11.34 -4.70 -2.47
C TYR A 48 10.80 -3.95 -3.69
N ILE A 49 9.56 -4.24 -4.11
CA ILE A 49 8.89 -3.57 -5.24
C ILE A 49 8.83 -2.06 -5.00
N LEU A 50 8.35 -1.64 -3.83
CA LEU A 50 8.21 -0.22 -3.49
C LEU A 50 9.57 0.48 -3.44
N ARG A 51 10.59 -0.14 -2.83
CA ARG A 51 11.95 0.43 -2.80
C ARG A 51 12.52 0.59 -4.21
N SER A 52 12.41 -0.43 -5.05
CA SER A 52 12.92 -0.36 -6.43
C SER A 52 12.22 0.70 -7.25
N LEU A 53 10.89 0.82 -7.17
CA LEU A 53 10.15 1.87 -7.85
C LEU A 53 10.51 3.26 -7.32
N PHE A 54 10.66 3.40 -6.00
CA PHE A 54 11.06 4.67 -5.37
C PHE A 54 12.42 5.14 -5.88
N GLU A 55 13.41 4.26 -5.88
CA GLU A 55 14.76 4.55 -6.41
C GLU A 55 14.70 4.91 -7.90
N TYR A 56 13.97 4.14 -8.71
CA TYR A 56 13.83 4.39 -10.14
C TYR A 56 13.25 5.76 -10.46
N TYR A 57 12.15 6.15 -9.82
CA TYR A 57 11.51 7.44 -10.09
C TYR A 57 12.28 8.62 -9.47
N LEU A 58 13.07 8.40 -8.42
CA LEU A 58 14.01 9.40 -7.93
C LEU A 58 15.12 9.69 -8.93
N GLU A 59 15.68 8.66 -9.55
CA GLU A 59 16.70 8.79 -10.59
C GLU A 59 16.11 9.32 -11.91
N ASN A 60 14.83 9.04 -12.17
CA ASN A 60 14.13 9.41 -13.40
C ASN A 60 12.80 10.14 -13.13
N PRO A 61 12.80 11.35 -12.53
CA PRO A 61 11.56 12.03 -12.17
C PRO A 61 10.64 12.31 -13.37
N ALA A 62 11.22 12.49 -14.57
CA ALA A 62 10.48 12.71 -15.81
C ALA A 62 9.67 11.49 -16.30
N SER A 63 9.92 10.30 -15.75
CA SER A 63 9.13 9.09 -16.02
C SER A 63 7.80 9.06 -15.27
N MET A 64 7.59 9.95 -14.30
CA MET A 64 6.31 10.09 -13.60
C MET A 64 5.27 10.86 -14.45
N PRO A 65 3.96 10.73 -14.17
CA PRO A 65 2.94 11.58 -14.77
C PRO A 65 3.22 13.07 -14.53
N ALA A 66 2.78 13.92 -15.47
CA ALA A 66 3.12 15.35 -15.48
C ALA A 66 2.74 16.11 -14.19
N GLU A 67 1.67 15.69 -13.52
CA GLU A 67 1.27 16.25 -12.23
C GLU A 67 2.33 16.01 -11.14
N TYR A 68 2.90 14.81 -11.06
CA TYR A 68 3.97 14.49 -10.11
C TYR A 68 5.32 15.07 -10.52
N VAL A 69 5.59 15.23 -11.81
CA VAL A 69 6.77 16.01 -12.28
C VAL A 69 6.68 17.46 -11.80
N THR A 70 5.48 18.04 -11.82
CA THR A 70 5.24 19.40 -11.32
C THR A 70 5.46 19.46 -9.81
N ILE A 71 4.95 18.49 -9.05
CA ILE A 71 5.19 18.37 -7.60
C ILE A 71 6.69 18.19 -7.34
N ALA A 72 7.41 17.42 -8.14
CA ALA A 72 8.86 17.22 -7.97
C ALA A 72 9.62 18.55 -8.10
N TYR A 73 9.18 19.42 -9.01
CA TYR A 73 9.74 20.77 -9.17
C TYR A 73 9.38 21.70 -8.01
N GLN A 74 8.17 21.60 -7.46
CA GLN A 74 7.66 22.53 -6.43
C GLN A 74 8.05 22.12 -5.01
N GLU A 75 8.02 20.83 -4.71
CA GLU A 75 8.11 20.26 -3.36
C GLU A 75 9.28 19.26 -3.21
N GLY A 76 9.94 18.91 -4.31
CA GLY A 76 11.08 18.00 -4.35
C GLY A 76 10.71 16.59 -4.80
N SER A 77 11.66 15.91 -5.44
CA SER A 77 11.46 14.59 -6.04
C SER A 77 11.03 13.53 -5.01
N GLU A 78 11.59 13.54 -3.81
CA GLU A 78 11.21 12.56 -2.77
C GLU A 78 9.72 12.63 -2.39
N ARG A 79 9.17 13.85 -2.25
CA ARG A 79 7.74 14.04 -1.96
C ARG A 79 6.89 13.55 -3.12
N ALA A 80 7.22 13.97 -4.34
CA ALA A 80 6.47 13.60 -5.54
C ALA A 80 6.45 12.08 -5.76
N VAL A 81 7.58 11.41 -5.57
CA VAL A 81 7.67 9.95 -5.73
C VAL A 81 6.88 9.24 -4.64
N CYS A 82 6.95 9.69 -3.39
CA CYS A 82 6.12 9.16 -2.30
C CYS A 82 4.62 9.26 -2.62
N ASP A 83 4.18 10.44 -3.07
CA ASP A 83 2.76 10.68 -3.38
C ASP A 83 2.32 9.85 -4.59
N PHE A 84 3.19 9.70 -5.59
CA PHE A 84 2.92 8.87 -6.75
C PHE A 84 2.76 7.39 -6.37
N LEU A 85 3.69 6.84 -5.58
CA LEU A 85 3.62 5.44 -5.13
C LEU A 85 2.42 5.18 -4.23
N ALA A 86 2.10 6.11 -3.32
CA ALA A 86 0.96 5.99 -2.42
C ALA A 86 -0.39 5.99 -3.16
N CYS A 87 -0.45 6.60 -4.35
CA CYS A 87 -1.64 6.61 -5.21
C CYS A 87 -1.75 5.36 -6.10
N MET A 88 -0.74 4.49 -6.15
CA MET A 88 -0.79 3.28 -6.97
C MET A 88 -1.72 2.22 -6.36
N THR A 89 -2.42 1.49 -7.24
CA THR A 89 -3.01 0.20 -6.85
C THR A 89 -1.94 -0.90 -6.89
N ASP A 90 -2.11 -1.97 -6.13
CA ASP A 90 -1.18 -3.11 -6.12
C ASP A 90 -0.90 -3.63 -7.54
N ARG A 91 -1.95 -3.74 -8.37
CA ARG A 91 -1.83 -4.19 -9.76
C ARG A 91 -0.91 -3.26 -10.55
N TYR A 92 -1.15 -1.96 -10.45
CA TYR A 92 -0.38 -0.97 -11.19
C TYR A 92 1.09 -0.92 -10.74
N ALA A 93 1.36 -1.02 -9.44
CA ALA A 93 2.74 -1.10 -8.93
C ALA A 93 3.48 -2.34 -9.46
N ILE A 94 2.82 -3.50 -9.53
CA ILE A 94 3.39 -4.73 -10.10
C ILE A 94 3.66 -4.58 -11.60
N ASP A 95 2.72 -3.97 -12.34
CA ASP A 95 2.87 -3.76 -13.78
C ASP A 95 4.06 -2.82 -14.05
N GLN A 96 4.15 -1.68 -13.34
CA GLN A 96 5.27 -0.76 -13.44
C GLN A 96 6.61 -1.41 -13.05
N PHE A 97 6.63 -2.23 -12.00
CA PHE A 97 7.84 -2.96 -11.63
C PHE A 97 8.25 -3.95 -12.73
N THR A 98 7.29 -4.66 -13.30
CA THR A 98 7.55 -5.63 -14.37
C THR A 98 8.11 -4.93 -15.61
N GLU A 99 7.50 -3.83 -16.04
CA GLU A 99 7.94 -3.06 -17.21
C GLU A 99 9.36 -2.49 -17.06
N ASN A 100 9.71 -2.02 -15.87
CA ASN A 100 10.99 -1.34 -15.63
C ASN A 100 12.14 -2.30 -15.28
N PHE A 101 11.86 -3.46 -14.66
CA PHE A 101 12.89 -4.34 -14.10
C PHE A 101 12.91 -5.76 -14.67
N VAL A 102 11.86 -6.21 -15.36
CA VAL A 102 11.80 -7.57 -15.91
C VAL A 102 12.00 -7.53 -17.42
N PRO A 103 13.09 -8.09 -17.95
CA PRO A 103 13.30 -8.18 -19.40
C PRO A 103 12.19 -9.02 -20.04
N SER A 104 11.51 -8.46 -21.04
CA SER A 104 10.57 -9.22 -21.87
C SER A 104 11.33 -10.35 -22.59
N SER A 105 10.93 -11.60 -22.36
CA SER A 105 11.47 -12.75 -23.10
C SER A 105 11.18 -12.58 -24.60
N PHE A 106 12.21 -12.76 -25.43
CA PHE A 106 12.11 -12.60 -26.89
C PHE A 106 10.93 -13.40 -27.46
N PRO A 107 10.14 -12.86 -28.41
CA PRO A 107 9.18 -13.66 -29.14
C PRO A 107 9.94 -14.70 -29.94
N THR A 108 9.78 -15.97 -29.59
CA THR A 108 10.26 -17.08 -30.42
C THR A 108 9.46 -17.02 -31.72
N ARG A 109 10.09 -16.53 -32.79
CA ARG A 109 9.51 -16.58 -34.14
C ARG A 109 9.29 -18.05 -34.51
N SER A 110 8.04 -18.46 -34.71
CA SER A 110 7.72 -19.69 -35.45
C SER A 110 8.00 -19.49 -36.94
#